data_AF-A0A7V3FCP9-F1
#
_entry.id   AF-A0A7V3FCP9-F1
#
_cell.length_a   1.000
_cell.length_b   1.000
_cell.length_c   1.000
_cell.angle_alpha   90.00
_cell.angle_beta   90.00
_cell.angle_gamma   90.00
#
_symmetry.space_group_name_H-M   'P 1'
#
loop_
_entity.id
_entity.type
_entity.pdbx_description
1 polymer ?
#
loop_
_entity_poly.entity_id
_entity_poly.type
_entity_poly.pdbx_seq_one_letter_code
_entity_poly.pdbx_strand_id
1 'polypeptide(L)'
;MRIAFTEWATEILQRSHAAARQFNPRATVRMHRDGDGVAFTLTDEPREGDELVAGDGFELLVEPGLEGTVDVVEPHDRLILRSPDDPEQSVRPH
;
A
#
# COMPACT_ATOMS: atom_id res chain seq x y z
N MET A 1 2.02 11.52 -10.62
CA MET A 1 1.81 10.26 -9.89
C MET A 1 3.06 9.90 -9.12
N ARG A 2 3.05 10.14 -7.81
CA ARG A 2 4.06 9.61 -6.89
C ARG A 2 3.33 9.06 -5.68
N ILE A 3 3.32 7.74 -5.56
CA ILE A 3 3.01 7.08 -4.30
C ILE A 3 4.32 7.00 -3.51
N ALA A 4 4.31 7.51 -2.29
CA ALA A 4 5.37 7.32 -1.32
C ALA A 4 4.91 6.34 -0.24
N PHE A 5 5.85 5.77 0.52
CA PHE A 5 5.57 4.85 1.62
C PHE A 5 6.31 5.32 2.85
N THR A 6 5.66 5.33 4.01
CA THR A 6 6.38 5.46 5.28
C THR A 6 7.17 4.19 5.58
N GLU A 7 8.17 4.27 6.46
CA GLU A 7 8.96 3.10 6.86
C GLU A 7 8.07 2.02 7.46
N TRP A 8 7.08 2.42 8.27
CA TRP A 8 6.14 1.47 8.85
C TRP A 8 5.23 0.83 7.78
N ALA A 9 4.68 1.63 6.86
CA ALA A 9 3.90 1.09 5.74
C ALA A 9 4.73 0.08 4.92
N THR A 10 6.00 0.40 4.65
CA THR A 10 6.94 -0.49 3.96
C THR A 10 7.08 -1.82 4.68
N GLU A 11 7.29 -1.82 6.00
CA GLU A 11 7.41 -3.06 6.76
C GLU A 11 6.13 -3.91 6.77
N ILE A 12 4.95 -3.29 6.92
CA ILE A 12 3.68 -4.02 6.89
C ILE A 12 3.46 -4.61 5.50
N LEU A 13 3.68 -3.83 4.44
CA LEU A 13 3.53 -4.28 3.06
C LEU A 13 4.52 -5.39 2.71
N GLN A 14 5.78 -5.32 3.15
CA GLN A 14 6.76 -6.40 2.99
C GLN A 14 6.27 -7.70 3.62
N ARG A 15 5.79 -7.67 4.88
CA ARG A 15 5.29 -8.85 5.58
C ARG A 15 4.06 -9.43 4.89
N SER A 16 3.10 -8.57 4.51
CA SER A 16 1.88 -8.98 3.80
C SER A 16 2.20 -9.58 2.43
N HIS A 17 3.10 -8.96 1.67
CA HIS A 17 3.53 -9.45 0.36
C HIS A 17 4.26 -10.80 0.46
N ALA A 18 5.19 -10.93 1.41
CA ALA A 18 5.88 -12.20 1.66
C ALA A 18 4.91 -13.31 2.09
N ALA A 19 3.97 -13.02 2.98
CA ALA A 19 2.96 -13.96 3.41
C ALA A 19 2.04 -14.37 2.25
N ALA A 20 1.56 -13.42 1.45
CA ALA A 20 0.72 -13.70 0.29
C ALA A 20 1.41 -14.62 -0.71
N ARG A 21 2.70 -14.35 -0.99
CA ARG A 21 3.51 -15.16 -1.92
C ARG A 21 3.81 -16.57 -1.43
N GLN A 22 3.77 -16.79 -0.12
CA GLN A 22 3.87 -18.13 0.45
C GLN A 22 2.68 -19.02 0.05
N PHE A 23 1.49 -18.43 -0.09
CA PHE A 23 0.28 -19.15 -0.51
C PHE A 23 0.11 -19.17 -2.04
N ASN A 24 0.35 -18.04 -2.71
CA ASN A 24 0.29 -17.94 -4.16
C ASN A 24 1.46 -17.09 -4.66
N PRO A 25 2.43 -17.66 -5.40
CA PRO A 25 3.63 -16.93 -5.83
C PRO A 25 3.34 -15.76 -6.79
N ARG A 26 2.14 -15.70 -7.36
CA ARG A 26 1.66 -14.60 -8.21
C ARG A 26 0.89 -13.53 -7.44
N ALA A 27 0.57 -13.75 -6.16
CA ALA A 27 -0.17 -12.79 -5.37
C ALA A 27 0.67 -11.56 -5.08
N THR A 28 0.03 -10.41 -5.22
CA THR A 28 0.54 -9.09 -4.90
C THR A 28 -0.54 -8.27 -4.19
N VAL A 29 -0.17 -7.10 -3.68
CA VAL A 29 -1.11 -6.17 -3.04
C VAL A 29 -1.61 -5.20 -4.12
N ARG A 30 -2.91 -4.90 -4.11
CA ARG A 30 -3.54 -3.87 -4.95
C ARG A 30 -4.18 -2.79 -4.09
N MET A 31 -3.81 -1.55 -4.32
CA MET A 31 -4.42 -0.34 -3.76
C MET A 31 -5.42 0.26 -4.75
N HIS A 32 -6.64 0.49 -4.29
CA HIS A 32 -7.71 1.09 -5.10
C HIS A 32 -8.57 2.04 -4.28
N ARG A 33 -9.30 2.92 -4.95
CA ARG A 33 -10.22 3.84 -4.25
C ARG A 33 -11.37 3.05 -3.64
N ASP A 34 -11.66 3.35 -2.38
CA ASP A 34 -12.80 2.80 -1.65
C ASP A 34 -13.48 3.93 -0.87
N GLY A 35 -14.65 4.37 -1.35
CA GLY A 35 -15.35 5.52 -0.80
C GLY A 35 -14.50 6.80 -0.81
N ASP A 36 -14.28 7.35 0.39
CA ASP A 36 -13.50 8.59 0.61
C ASP A 36 -11.99 8.31 0.80
N GLY A 37 -11.57 7.04 0.74
CA GLY A 37 -10.18 6.64 0.98
C GLY A 37 -9.70 5.60 -0.02
N VAL A 38 -8.86 4.69 0.48
CA VAL A 38 -8.31 3.58 -0.29
C VAL A 38 -8.48 2.26 0.44
N ALA A 39 -8.56 1.18 -0.32
CA ALA A 39 -8.51 -0.19 0.17
C ALA A 39 -7.30 -0.92 -0.41
N PHE A 40 -6.73 -1.80 0.42
CA PHE A 40 -5.63 -2.68 0.07
C PHE A 40 -6.13 -4.12 0.05
N THR A 41 -6.01 -4.78 -1.10
CA THR A 41 -6.50 -6.15 -1.31
C THR A 41 -5.43 -7.01 -1.93
N LEU A 42 -5.36 -8.28 -1.54
CA LEU A 42 -4.49 -9.25 -2.21
C LEU A 42 -5.13 -9.71 -3.52
N THR A 43 -4.35 -9.73 -4.59
CA THR A 43 -4.78 -10.20 -5.91
C THR A 43 -3.62 -10.83 -6.65
N ASP A 44 -3.90 -11.81 -7.51
CA ASP A 44 -2.94 -12.37 -8.46
C ASP A 44 -3.19 -11.91 -9.90
N GLU A 45 -4.17 -11.01 -10.09
CA GLU A 45 -4.58 -10.48 -11.39
C GLU A 45 -4.57 -8.94 -11.37
N PRO A 46 -3.60 -8.27 -12.02
CA PRO A 46 -3.65 -6.84 -12.21
C PRO A 46 -4.85 -6.43 -13.06
N ARG A 47 -5.48 -5.29 -12.75
CA ARG A 47 -6.53 -4.72 -13.59
C ARG A 47 -5.93 -3.82 -14.67
N GLU A 48 -6.68 -3.64 -15.75
CA GLU A 48 -6.28 -2.73 -16.83
C GLU A 48 -6.12 -1.30 -16.29
N GLY A 49 -4.95 -0.71 -16.55
CA GLY A 49 -4.61 0.63 -16.10
C GLY A 49 -4.00 0.71 -14.70
N ASP A 50 -3.91 -0.39 -13.94
CA ASP A 50 -3.16 -0.41 -12.68
C ASP A 50 -1.67 -0.11 -12.97
N GLU A 51 -1.11 0.80 -12.19
CA GLU A 51 0.31 1.14 -12.22
C GLU A 51 1.06 0.28 -11.20
N LEU A 52 2.17 -0.33 -11.64
CA LEU A 52 3.03 -1.09 -10.73
C LEU A 52 3.99 -0.14 -10.02
N VAL A 53 3.84 0.00 -8.71
CA VAL A 53 4.74 0.78 -7.86
C VAL A 53 5.62 -0.18 -7.08
N ALA A 54 6.94 -0.11 -7.33
CA ALA A 54 7.93 -0.86 -6.57
C ALA A 54 8.23 -0.13 -5.25
N GLY A 55 8.08 -0.85 -4.13
CA GLY A 55 8.60 -0.45 -2.83
C GLY A 55 9.89 -1.19 -2.51
N ASP A 56 10.42 -0.96 -1.31
CA ASP A 56 11.55 -1.74 -0.82
C ASP A 56 11.07 -3.17 -0.52
N GLY A 57 11.47 -4.16 -1.31
CA GLY A 57 11.14 -5.58 -1.07
C GLY A 57 9.69 -6.01 -1.37
N PHE A 58 8.87 -5.16 -1.98
CA PHE A 58 7.52 -5.51 -2.42
C PHE A 58 7.11 -4.75 -3.69
N GLU A 59 6.05 -5.24 -4.33
CA GLU A 59 5.40 -4.59 -5.47
C GLU A 59 3.94 -4.32 -5.10
N LEU A 60 3.43 -3.14 -5.47
CA LEU A 60 2.05 -2.72 -5.23
C LEU A 60 1.41 -2.32 -6.55
N LEU A 61 0.26 -2.91 -6.87
CA LEU A 61 -0.59 -2.45 -7.97
C LEU A 61 -1.42 -1.26 -7.48
N VAL A 62 -1.38 -0.16 -8.21
CA VAL A 62 -2.04 1.09 -7.82
C VAL A 62 -3.04 1.49 -8.89
N GLU A 63 -4.30 1.65 -8.48
CA GLU A 63 -5.32 2.20 -9.35
C GLU A 63 -4.93 3.61 -9.84
N PRO A 64 -5.12 3.91 -11.14
CA PRO A 64 -4.64 5.15 -11.73
C PRO A 64 -5.30 6.39 -11.10
N GLY A 65 -4.52 7.46 -10.95
CA GLY A 65 -4.97 8.71 -10.35
C GLY A 65 -4.93 8.75 -8.82
N LEU A 66 -4.39 7.73 -8.17
CA LEU A 66 -4.02 7.80 -6.75
C LEU A 66 -2.66 8.49 -6.59
N GLU A 67 -2.59 9.43 -5.64
CA GLU A 67 -1.38 10.19 -5.32
C GLU A 67 -1.33 10.46 -3.81
N GLY A 68 -0.16 10.34 -3.20
CA GLY A 68 0.00 10.54 -1.76
C GLY A 68 1.04 9.64 -1.12
N THR A 69 0.98 9.58 0.21
CA THR A 69 1.88 8.74 1.03
C THR A 69 1.06 7.64 1.69
N VAL A 70 1.40 6.39 1.42
CA VAL A 70 0.86 5.24 2.14
C VAL A 70 1.46 5.22 3.53
N ASP A 71 0.59 5.22 4.53
CA ASP A 71 0.96 5.25 5.93
C ASP A 71 0.14 4.23 6.74
N VAL A 72 0.52 3.98 7.99
CA VAL A 72 -0.13 3.04 8.89
C VAL A 72 -0.73 3.80 10.07
N VAL A 73 -1.98 3.48 10.43
CA VAL A 73 -2.66 4.05 11.58
C VAL A 73 -2.91 3.00 12.66
N GLU A 74 -2.51 3.34 13.89
CA GLU A 74 -2.81 2.59 15.11
C GLU A 74 -4.27 2.72 15.53
N PRO A 75 -4.84 1.73 16.25
CA PRO A 75 -4.20 0.52 16.80
C PRO A 75 -4.37 -0.74 15.92
N HIS A 76 -4.79 -0.60 14.67
CA HIS A 76 -5.20 -1.74 13.83
C HIS A 76 -4.27 -2.05 12.66
N ASP A 77 -3.04 -1.49 12.67
CA ASP A 77 -2.09 -1.56 11.56
C ASP A 77 -2.77 -1.26 10.20
N ARG A 78 -3.71 -0.30 10.21
CA ARG A 78 -4.54 -0.03 9.04
C ARG A 78 -3.75 0.83 8.07
N LEU A 79 -3.51 0.31 6.88
CA LEU A 79 -2.95 1.08 5.77
C LEU A 79 -3.96 2.14 5.29
N ILE A 80 -3.48 3.36 5.13
CA ILE A 80 -4.21 4.50 4.59
C ILE A 80 -3.37 5.20 3.52
N LEU A 81 -4.01 5.97 2.65
CA LEU A 81 -3.33 6.91 1.75
C LEU A 81 -3.55 8.32 2.27
N ARG A 82 -2.48 8.97 2.73
CA ARG A 82 -2.51 10.38 3.10
C ARG A 82 -2.32 11.24 1.85
N SER A 83 -3.08 12.32 1.78
CA SER A 83 -2.88 13.34 0.75
C SER A 83 -1.48 13.96 0.90
N PRO A 84 -0.85 14.41 -0.19
CA PRO A 84 0.47 15.05 -0.13
C PRO A 84 0.48 16.36 0.68
N ASP A 85 -0.69 16.97 0.91
CA ASP A 85 -0.88 18.18 1.73
C ASP A 85 -1.02 17.88 3.24
N ASP A 86 -1.07 16.60 3.64
CA ASP A 86 -1.18 16.18 5.04
C ASP A 86 0.23 15.94 5.63
N PRO A 87 0.72 16.81 6.54
CA PRO A 87 2.09 16.74 7.03
C PRO A 87 2.28 15.74 8.18
N GLU A 88 1.20 15.15 8.70
CA GLU A 88 1.29 14.19 9.79
C GLU A 88 1.76 12.85 9.23
N GLN A 89 2.92 12.35 9.69
CA GLN A 89 3.41 11.02 9.36
C GLN A 89 3.36 10.18 10.62
N SER A 90 2.79 8.97 10.54
CA SER A 90 2.83 8.04 11.66
C SER A 90 4.28 7.58 11.87
N VAL A 91 4.82 7.88 13.05
CA VAL A 91 6.11 7.38 13.51
C VAL A 91 5.82 6.25 14.49
N ARG A 92 6.49 5.10 14.33
CA ARG A 92 6.33 3.98 15.27
C ARG A 92 6.59 4.45 16.71
N PRO A 93 5.72 4.13 17.68
CA PRO A 93 6.10 4.22 19.09
C PRO A 93 7.17 3.16 19.39
N HIS A 94 8.23 3.58 20.09
CA HIS A 94 9.36 2.75 20.51
C HIS A 94 8.98 1.70 21.55
#